data_AF-A0A150R3Z3-F1
#
_entry.id   AF-A0A150R3Z3-F1
#
_cell.length_a   1.000
_cell.length_b   1.000
_cell.length_c   1.000
_cell.angle_alpha   90.00
_cell.angle_beta   90.00
_cell.angle_gamma   90.00
#
_symmetry.space_group_name_H-M   'P 1'
#
loop_
_entity.id
_entity.type
_entity.pdbx_description
1 polymer ?
#
loop_
_entity_poly.entity_id
_entity_poly.type
_entity_poly.pdbx_seq_one_letter_code
_entity_poly.pdbx_strand_id
1 'polypeptide(L)'
;RAHQGMAEVSLFGVGRLMDFSQFEPRGHYTDQPELERYFRSMMWLGRVDFRFLETQPDGTQRFQRRQLEGAYALRALAEAKTLDRYTRIDDAIQAFVGESDYMTLPELDALLKDLDLADAAGLAGVPDDRIAEVLVKKGHGTQRISSHIMINGLGKGTLPLSSSFAMLGQRYVVDSHVFSNVVYDRVQGGAVKRMMPNPLDVGFAALGNDQAGLLLGSELGQFRYAPDLHMMRVLVDAHPADFWSKNLYNRWLVALRELSPSRALADTEGLPEVAKTEAWGRRLLNTQLASWAELRHDTLLYAKQSYTGGATCEFPDAYVDPYPAFYARIAELAEHGSKVVETLDLSSAPWLEEAVPAYFTRLHDVATTLGEMATNERAGLPLTQEHLDFINRAVKIQMGCGSPEGAEGWYAELFFNVIEGVTQDPTIADVHTQPTDEVGSPVGRVLHVGTGLPRLMVVTADPCGTPRAFVGLASSYFEKITEDFARMTDEEWAGSIRVTRPDDVAWMKDLVSR
;
A
#
# COMPACT_ATOMS: atom_id res chain seq x y z
N ARG A 1 2.44 -19.41 -10.67
CA ARG A 1 2.61 -18.14 -9.92
C ARG A 1 2.59 -18.34 -8.40
N ALA A 2 2.03 -19.44 -7.85
CA ALA A 2 2.30 -19.80 -6.44
C ALA A 2 3.83 -19.79 -6.19
N HIS A 3 4.27 -19.25 -5.04
CA HIS A 3 5.65 -18.89 -4.65
C HIS A 3 6.25 -17.55 -5.08
N GLN A 4 5.59 -16.71 -5.89
CA GLN A 4 6.19 -15.42 -6.30
C GLN A 4 6.00 -14.27 -5.28
N GLY A 5 5.43 -14.53 -4.10
CA GLY A 5 5.14 -13.49 -3.12
C GLY A 5 4.12 -12.47 -3.63
N MET A 6 4.35 -11.19 -3.35
CA MET A 6 3.49 -10.10 -3.80
C MET A 6 3.74 -9.79 -5.28
N ALA A 7 2.69 -9.76 -6.10
CA ALA A 7 2.80 -9.32 -7.50
C ALA A 7 1.52 -8.66 -8.00
N GLU A 8 1.66 -7.77 -8.98
CA GLU A 8 0.53 -7.15 -9.65
C GLU A 8 -0.16 -8.11 -10.64
N VAL A 9 -1.48 -8.04 -10.67
CA VAL A 9 -2.32 -8.78 -11.60
C VAL A 9 -3.55 -7.97 -11.97
N SER A 10 -3.95 -8.00 -13.24
CA SER A 10 -5.24 -7.44 -13.65
C SER A 10 -6.34 -8.48 -13.39
N LEU A 11 -7.25 -8.15 -12.47
CA LEU A 11 -8.42 -8.95 -12.13
C LEU A 11 -9.67 -8.16 -12.45
N PHE A 12 -10.53 -8.73 -13.30
CA PHE A 12 -11.80 -8.13 -13.71
C PHE A 12 -11.68 -6.70 -14.27
N GLY A 13 -10.55 -6.38 -14.90
CA GLY A 13 -10.27 -5.07 -15.50
C GLY A 13 -9.60 -4.05 -14.56
N VAL A 14 -9.21 -4.45 -13.35
CA VAL A 14 -8.54 -3.60 -12.37
C VAL A 14 -7.20 -4.23 -11.95
N GLY A 15 -6.12 -3.43 -11.97
CA GLY A 15 -4.83 -3.84 -11.45
C GLY A 15 -4.88 -4.01 -9.93
N ARG A 16 -4.39 -5.14 -9.40
CA ARG A 16 -4.37 -5.45 -7.97
C ARG A 16 -3.02 -6.02 -7.56
N LEU A 17 -2.54 -5.59 -6.40
CA LEU A 17 -1.43 -6.23 -5.72
C LEU A 17 -1.95 -7.45 -4.95
N MET A 18 -1.47 -8.64 -5.30
CA MET A 18 -1.93 -9.89 -4.70
C MET A 18 -0.76 -10.68 -4.11
N ASP A 19 -0.99 -11.24 -2.91
CA ASP A 19 -0.10 -12.24 -2.32
C ASP A 19 -0.35 -13.61 -2.98
N PHE A 20 0.50 -13.99 -3.94
CA PHE A 20 0.43 -15.29 -4.60
C PHE A 20 0.92 -16.45 -3.72
N SER A 21 1.57 -16.18 -2.58
CA SER A 21 1.98 -17.23 -1.64
C SER A 21 0.79 -17.92 -0.96
N GLN A 22 -0.38 -17.27 -0.91
CA GLN A 22 -1.62 -17.87 -0.39
C GLN A 22 -2.10 -19.08 -1.19
N PHE A 23 -1.70 -19.19 -2.45
CA PHE A 23 -2.07 -20.30 -3.31
C PHE A 23 -1.14 -21.50 -3.18
N GLU A 24 -0.10 -21.40 -2.35
CA GLU A 24 0.79 -22.52 -2.10
C GLU A 24 0.14 -23.52 -1.14
N PRO A 25 -0.07 -24.79 -1.57
CA PRO A 25 -0.59 -25.82 -0.69
C PRO A 25 0.27 -25.98 0.56
N ARG A 26 -0.39 -26.13 1.71
CA ARG A 26 0.26 -26.22 3.03
C ARG A 26 -0.59 -27.01 4.01
N GLY A 27 0.01 -27.45 5.11
CA GLY A 27 -0.63 -28.37 6.05
C GLY A 27 -0.93 -29.72 5.39
N HIS A 28 -2.01 -30.38 5.81
CA HIS A 28 -2.41 -31.69 5.26
C HIS A 28 -2.76 -31.68 3.75
N TYR A 29 -2.92 -30.50 3.14
CA TYR A 29 -3.22 -30.41 1.71
C TYR A 29 -2.04 -30.80 0.79
N THR A 30 -0.83 -30.92 1.35
CA THR A 30 0.35 -31.40 0.60
C THR A 30 0.44 -32.92 0.52
N ASP A 31 -0.43 -33.65 1.22
CA ASP A 31 -0.32 -35.10 1.33
C ASP A 31 -0.66 -35.83 0.03
N GLN A 32 -1.50 -35.22 -0.83
CA GLN A 32 -1.96 -35.81 -2.08
C GLN A 32 -2.11 -34.74 -3.18
N PRO A 33 -1.76 -35.03 -4.45
CA PRO A 33 -1.94 -34.10 -5.57
C PRO A 33 -3.38 -33.61 -5.75
N GLU A 34 -4.36 -34.44 -5.43
CA GLU A 34 -5.79 -34.09 -5.43
C GLU A 34 -6.09 -32.97 -4.43
N LEU A 35 -5.53 -33.06 -3.22
CA LEU A 35 -5.71 -32.07 -2.16
C LEU A 35 -4.99 -30.76 -2.49
N GLU A 36 -3.85 -30.79 -3.17
CA GLU A 36 -3.21 -29.58 -3.66
C GLU A 36 -4.06 -28.84 -4.71
N ARG A 37 -4.65 -29.59 -5.65
CA ARG A 37 -5.56 -29.02 -6.67
C ARG A 37 -6.81 -28.45 -6.01
N TYR A 38 -7.35 -29.16 -5.02
CA TYR A 38 -8.47 -28.71 -4.22
C TYR A 38 -8.14 -27.42 -3.46
N PHE A 39 -6.99 -27.38 -2.78
CA PHE A 39 -6.50 -26.21 -2.05
C PHE A 39 -6.41 -24.98 -2.95
N ARG A 40 -5.72 -25.08 -4.08
CA ARG A 40 -5.57 -23.97 -5.03
C ARG A 40 -6.92 -23.47 -5.55
N SER A 41 -7.84 -24.40 -5.84
CA SER A 41 -9.18 -24.08 -6.33
C SER A 41 -10.02 -23.36 -5.28
N MET A 42 -10.06 -23.89 -4.05
CA MET A 42 -10.82 -23.30 -2.96
C MET A 42 -10.21 -21.97 -2.50
N MET A 43 -8.87 -21.85 -2.46
CA MET A 43 -8.21 -20.57 -2.20
C MET A 43 -8.60 -19.52 -3.24
N TRP A 44 -8.61 -19.89 -4.53
CA TRP A 44 -9.05 -18.98 -5.59
C TRP A 44 -10.50 -18.54 -5.40
N LEU A 45 -11.41 -19.51 -5.23
CA LEU A 45 -12.84 -19.24 -5.08
C LEU A 45 -13.20 -18.46 -3.81
N GLY A 46 -12.40 -18.58 -2.74
CA GLY A 46 -12.64 -17.92 -1.46
C GLY A 46 -11.95 -16.59 -1.26
N ARG A 47 -10.93 -16.26 -2.08
CA ARG A 47 -10.11 -15.05 -1.91
C ARG A 47 -10.22 -14.07 -3.07
N VAL A 48 -10.37 -14.56 -4.30
CA VAL A 48 -10.50 -13.70 -5.48
C VAL A 48 -11.93 -13.18 -5.54
N ASP A 49 -12.08 -11.87 -5.40
CA ASP A 49 -13.35 -11.21 -5.14
C ASP A 49 -13.70 -10.16 -6.19
N PHE A 50 -15.01 -9.99 -6.41
CA PHE A 50 -15.58 -8.83 -7.06
C PHE A 50 -15.82 -7.75 -5.99
N ARG A 51 -15.02 -6.69 -6.01
CA ARG A 51 -15.12 -5.54 -5.10
C ARG A 51 -16.11 -4.56 -5.69
N PHE A 52 -17.31 -4.49 -5.13
CA PHE A 52 -18.36 -3.58 -5.59
C PHE A 52 -18.08 -2.15 -5.14
N LEU A 53 -17.66 -1.99 -3.88
CA LEU A 53 -17.12 -0.74 -3.35
C LEU A 53 -15.67 -1.01 -2.96
N GLU A 54 -14.74 -0.51 -3.78
CA GLU A 54 -13.32 -0.73 -3.61
C GLU A 54 -12.66 0.45 -2.91
N THR A 55 -12.06 0.17 -1.75
CA THR A 55 -11.33 1.17 -0.97
C THR A 55 -10.02 1.53 -1.68
N GLN A 56 -9.81 2.83 -1.89
CA GLN A 56 -8.61 3.41 -2.46
C GLN A 56 -7.59 3.78 -1.37
N PRO A 57 -6.31 3.98 -1.72
CA PRO A 57 -5.27 4.34 -0.75
C PRO A 57 -5.55 5.63 0.04
N ASP A 58 -6.32 6.56 -0.54
CA ASP A 58 -6.74 7.83 0.06
C ASP A 58 -7.98 7.69 0.98
N GLY A 59 -8.44 6.45 1.25
CA GLY A 59 -9.61 6.18 2.07
C GLY A 59 -10.96 6.33 1.37
N THR A 60 -11.00 6.85 0.15
CA THR A 60 -12.24 6.92 -0.63
C THR A 60 -12.69 5.53 -1.08
N GLN A 61 -14.00 5.35 -1.31
CA GLN A 61 -14.54 4.11 -1.86
C GLN A 61 -15.08 4.35 -3.26
N ARG A 62 -14.55 3.60 -4.23
CA ARG A 62 -14.95 3.67 -5.62
C ARG A 62 -15.92 2.54 -5.95
N PHE A 63 -17.09 2.90 -6.48
CA PHE A 63 -18.03 1.91 -7.00
C PHE A 63 -17.54 1.32 -8.33
N GLN A 64 -17.60 0.00 -8.46
CA GLN A 64 -17.12 -0.75 -9.61
C GLN A 64 -18.29 -1.49 -10.29
N ARG A 65 -19.11 -0.77 -11.06
CA ARG A 65 -20.29 -1.31 -11.76
C ARG A 65 -20.01 -2.60 -12.52
N ARG A 66 -18.92 -2.64 -13.29
CA ARG A 66 -18.54 -3.83 -14.09
C ARG A 66 -18.32 -5.08 -13.22
N GLN A 67 -17.82 -4.91 -11.99
CA GLN A 67 -17.63 -6.03 -11.07
C GLN A 67 -18.95 -6.52 -10.49
N LEU A 68 -19.87 -5.60 -10.16
CA LEU A 68 -21.24 -5.95 -9.75
C LEU A 68 -21.96 -6.74 -10.85
N GLU A 69 -21.93 -6.24 -12.08
CA GLU A 69 -22.53 -6.90 -13.25
C GLU A 69 -21.87 -8.27 -13.52
N GLY A 70 -20.55 -8.39 -13.31
CA GLY A 70 -19.83 -9.66 -13.38
C GLY A 70 -20.32 -10.69 -12.34
N ALA A 71 -20.60 -10.26 -11.11
CA ALA A 71 -21.19 -11.12 -10.10
C ALA A 71 -22.62 -11.56 -10.48
N TYR A 72 -23.44 -10.66 -11.04
CA TYR A 72 -24.76 -11.02 -11.55
C TYR A 72 -24.71 -11.95 -12.77
N ALA A 73 -23.69 -11.85 -13.62
CA ALA A 73 -23.47 -12.81 -14.69
C ALA A 73 -23.19 -14.22 -14.13
N LEU A 74 -22.38 -14.34 -13.08
CA LEU A 74 -22.17 -15.62 -12.38
C LEU A 74 -23.46 -16.15 -11.75
N ARG A 75 -24.25 -15.26 -11.12
CA ARG A 75 -25.55 -15.62 -10.55
C ARG A 75 -26.54 -16.11 -11.60
N ALA A 76 -26.57 -15.49 -12.78
CA ALA A 76 -27.44 -15.88 -13.89
C ALA A 76 -27.07 -17.26 -14.46
N LEU A 77 -25.78 -17.61 -14.46
CA LEU A 77 -25.30 -18.95 -14.85
C LEU A 77 -25.61 -20.03 -13.80
N ALA A 78 -25.88 -19.64 -12.55
CA ALA A 78 -26.24 -20.54 -11.46
C ALA A 78 -27.75 -20.86 -11.48
N GLU A 79 -28.16 -21.69 -12.45
CA GLU A 79 -29.49 -22.29 -12.47
C GLU A 79 -29.79 -23.08 -11.18
N ALA A 80 -31.06 -23.41 -10.94
CA ALA A 80 -31.53 -24.03 -9.69
C ALA A 80 -30.66 -25.21 -9.21
N LYS A 81 -30.31 -26.16 -10.09
CA LYS A 81 -29.46 -27.32 -9.73
C LYS A 81 -28.03 -26.92 -9.34
N THR A 82 -27.49 -25.88 -9.95
CA THR A 82 -26.15 -25.35 -9.65
C THR A 82 -26.18 -24.60 -8.33
N LEU A 83 -27.24 -23.81 -8.09
CA LEU A 83 -27.46 -23.12 -6.83
C LEU A 83 -27.63 -24.11 -5.67
N ASP A 84 -28.39 -25.20 -5.86
CA ASP A 84 -28.53 -26.26 -4.85
C ASP A 84 -27.18 -26.93 -4.52
N ARG A 85 -26.32 -27.14 -5.53
CA ARG A 85 -24.98 -27.68 -5.32
C ARG A 85 -24.09 -26.69 -4.56
N TYR A 86 -24.14 -25.43 -4.96
CA TYR A 86 -23.44 -24.34 -4.31
C TYR A 86 -23.83 -24.24 -2.83
N THR A 87 -25.12 -24.13 -2.54
CA THR A 87 -25.66 -24.00 -1.18
C THR A 87 -25.24 -25.18 -0.32
N ARG A 88 -25.30 -26.42 -0.84
CA ARG A 88 -24.82 -27.59 -0.07
C ARG A 88 -23.33 -27.53 0.29
N ILE A 89 -22.50 -26.98 -0.59
CA ILE A 89 -21.05 -26.80 -0.31
C ILE A 89 -20.87 -25.68 0.72
N ASP A 90 -21.56 -24.56 0.53
CA ASP A 90 -21.49 -23.40 1.42
C ASP A 90 -21.98 -23.73 2.84
N ASP A 91 -23.15 -24.37 2.96
CA ASP A 91 -23.75 -24.84 4.21
C ASP A 91 -22.80 -25.77 4.98
N ALA A 92 -22.11 -26.68 4.27
CA ALA A 92 -21.14 -27.57 4.89
C ALA A 92 -19.96 -26.79 5.47
N ILE A 93 -19.40 -25.83 4.73
CA ILE A 93 -18.30 -25.01 5.23
C ILE A 93 -18.79 -24.10 6.37
N GLN A 94 -20.01 -23.58 6.29
CA GLN A 94 -20.61 -22.75 7.34
C GLN A 94 -20.82 -23.51 8.64
N ALA A 95 -21.26 -24.77 8.56
CA ALA A 95 -21.45 -25.63 9.71
C ALA A 95 -20.12 -25.95 10.43
N PHE A 96 -19.01 -26.07 9.68
CA PHE A 96 -17.70 -26.37 10.24
C PHE A 96 -16.96 -25.14 10.75
N VAL A 97 -16.88 -24.08 9.94
CA VAL A 97 -15.97 -22.95 10.17
C VAL A 97 -16.72 -21.67 10.54
N GLY A 98 -17.80 -21.35 9.82
CA GLY A 98 -18.61 -20.17 10.08
C GLY A 98 -19.11 -19.48 8.82
N GLU A 99 -19.82 -18.38 9.00
CA GLU A 99 -20.39 -17.59 7.90
C GLU A 99 -19.30 -16.99 6.99
N SER A 100 -19.66 -16.69 5.74
CA SER A 100 -18.75 -15.98 4.84
C SER A 100 -18.47 -14.57 5.37
N ASP A 101 -17.24 -14.09 5.21
CA ASP A 101 -16.89 -12.68 5.44
C ASP A 101 -16.88 -11.90 4.10
N TYR A 102 -17.68 -12.37 3.15
CA TYR A 102 -17.94 -11.83 1.82
C TYR A 102 -19.44 -11.98 1.54
N MET A 103 -19.94 -11.24 0.56
CA MET A 103 -21.25 -11.52 -0.02
C MET A 103 -21.24 -12.87 -0.73
N THR A 104 -22.29 -13.65 -0.53
CA THR A 104 -22.51 -14.96 -1.13
C THR A 104 -23.41 -14.88 -2.36
N LEU A 105 -23.50 -15.98 -3.11
CA LEU A 105 -24.28 -16.02 -4.35
C LEU A 105 -25.79 -15.76 -4.13
N PRO A 106 -26.46 -16.35 -3.11
CA PRO A 106 -27.88 -16.06 -2.84
C PRO A 106 -28.13 -14.62 -2.38
N GLU A 107 -27.17 -13.97 -1.74
CA GLU A 107 -27.33 -12.59 -1.26
C GLU A 107 -27.42 -11.58 -2.41
N LEU A 108 -26.97 -11.93 -3.62
CA LEU A 108 -27.16 -11.09 -4.82
C LEU A 108 -28.65 -10.87 -5.13
N ASP A 109 -29.50 -11.87 -4.87
CA ASP A 109 -30.95 -11.75 -5.01
C ASP A 109 -31.54 -10.86 -3.90
N ALA A 110 -30.96 -10.91 -2.69
CA ALA A 110 -31.35 -10.02 -1.61
C ALA A 110 -31.01 -8.55 -1.90
N LEU A 111 -29.87 -8.28 -2.56
CA LEU A 111 -29.52 -6.94 -3.02
C LEU A 111 -30.50 -6.41 -4.07
N LEU A 112 -30.93 -7.23 -5.05
CA LEU A 112 -31.97 -6.82 -6.01
C LEU A 112 -33.27 -6.46 -5.29
N LYS A 113 -33.66 -7.27 -4.30
CA LYS A 113 -34.85 -7.00 -3.49
C LYS A 113 -34.74 -5.68 -2.70
N ASP A 114 -33.59 -5.39 -2.11
CA ASP A 114 -33.34 -4.13 -1.40
C ASP A 114 -33.28 -2.91 -2.32
N LEU A 115 -33.03 -3.12 -3.61
CA LEU A 115 -33.08 -2.10 -4.67
C LEU A 115 -34.46 -1.99 -5.32
N ASP A 116 -35.46 -2.75 -4.85
CA ASP A 116 -36.80 -2.85 -5.45
C ASP A 116 -36.77 -3.29 -6.93
N LEU A 117 -35.82 -4.16 -7.29
CA LEU A 117 -35.66 -4.70 -8.64
C LEU A 117 -36.15 -6.15 -8.74
N ALA A 118 -36.80 -6.48 -9.87
CA ALA A 118 -37.24 -7.83 -10.16
C ALA A 118 -36.09 -8.75 -10.62
N ASP A 119 -35.13 -8.19 -11.38
CA ASP A 119 -33.99 -8.91 -11.92
C ASP A 119 -32.78 -7.97 -12.16
N ALA A 120 -31.65 -8.57 -12.56
CA ALA A 120 -30.42 -7.84 -12.81
C ALA A 120 -30.48 -6.89 -14.03
N ALA A 121 -31.42 -7.04 -14.95
CA ALA A 121 -31.56 -6.12 -16.08
C ALA A 121 -32.01 -4.73 -15.60
N GLY A 122 -32.74 -4.67 -14.48
CA GLY A 122 -33.13 -3.42 -13.83
C GLY A 122 -31.95 -2.56 -13.34
N LEU A 123 -30.76 -3.15 -13.12
CA LEU A 123 -29.57 -2.43 -12.65
C LEU A 123 -29.10 -1.35 -13.63
N ALA A 124 -29.39 -1.49 -14.93
CA ALA A 124 -29.02 -0.51 -15.94
C ALA A 124 -29.68 0.86 -15.71
N GLY A 125 -30.85 0.88 -15.07
CA GLY A 125 -31.59 2.11 -14.75
C GLY A 125 -31.30 2.70 -13.37
N VAL A 126 -30.49 2.03 -12.55
CA VAL A 126 -30.19 2.49 -11.18
C VAL A 126 -28.86 3.22 -11.16
N PRO A 127 -28.81 4.48 -10.68
CA PRO A 127 -27.56 5.22 -10.48
C PRO A 127 -26.56 4.51 -9.54
N ASP A 128 -25.26 4.67 -9.82
CA ASP A 128 -24.17 4.04 -9.06
C ASP A 128 -24.16 4.43 -7.58
N ASP A 129 -24.41 5.70 -7.28
CA ASP A 129 -24.50 6.26 -5.93
C ASP A 129 -25.64 5.63 -5.13
N ARG A 130 -26.79 5.36 -5.77
CA ARG A 130 -27.91 4.66 -5.13
C ARG A 130 -27.55 3.23 -4.77
N ILE A 131 -26.88 2.50 -5.67
CA ILE A 131 -26.45 1.13 -5.38
C ILE A 131 -25.43 1.13 -4.24
N ALA A 132 -24.44 2.03 -4.30
CA ALA A 132 -23.43 2.20 -3.26
C ALA A 132 -24.06 2.49 -1.89
N GLU A 133 -25.04 3.41 -1.83
CA GLU A 133 -25.77 3.74 -0.60
C GLU A 133 -26.46 2.49 -0.02
N VAL A 134 -27.14 1.70 -0.87
CA VAL A 134 -27.84 0.49 -0.44
C VAL A 134 -26.87 -0.59 0.04
N LEU A 135 -25.75 -0.78 -0.65
CA LEU A 135 -24.69 -1.71 -0.23
C LEU A 135 -24.21 -1.38 1.19
N VAL A 136 -23.88 -0.10 1.46
CA VAL A 136 -23.41 0.34 2.77
C VAL A 136 -24.52 0.24 3.83
N LYS A 137 -25.71 0.76 3.54
CA LYS A 137 -26.82 0.83 4.51
C LYS A 137 -27.34 -0.53 4.93
N LYS A 138 -27.34 -1.50 4.01
CA LYS A 138 -27.81 -2.88 4.26
C LYS A 138 -26.69 -3.83 4.63
N GLY A 139 -25.44 -3.39 4.50
CA GLY A 139 -24.26 -4.18 4.84
C GLY A 139 -23.91 -5.27 3.81
N HIS A 140 -24.40 -5.19 2.57
CA HIS A 140 -24.12 -6.17 1.53
C HIS A 140 -22.62 -6.24 1.23
N GLY A 141 -22.05 -7.43 1.36
CA GLY A 141 -20.62 -7.67 1.13
C GLY A 141 -19.68 -7.03 2.12
N THR A 142 -20.18 -6.57 3.28
CA THR A 142 -19.35 -6.00 4.33
C THR A 142 -18.37 -7.05 4.86
N GLN A 143 -17.10 -6.70 4.86
CA GLN A 143 -16.04 -7.53 5.40
C GLN A 143 -15.68 -7.05 6.82
N ARG A 144 -15.26 -7.96 7.68
CA ARG A 144 -14.81 -7.64 9.05
C ARG A 144 -13.32 -7.88 9.24
N ILE A 145 -12.72 -8.73 8.41
CA ILE A 145 -11.30 -9.08 8.47
C ILE A 145 -10.63 -8.54 7.22
N SER A 146 -9.58 -7.72 7.41
CA SER A 146 -8.72 -7.32 6.29
C SER A 146 -7.93 -8.54 5.82
N SER A 147 -8.11 -8.98 4.58
CA SER A 147 -7.39 -10.16 4.05
C SER A 147 -6.63 -9.90 2.76
N HIS A 148 -6.62 -8.68 2.25
CA HIS A 148 -5.91 -8.30 1.04
C HIS A 148 -4.81 -7.29 1.35
N ILE A 149 -3.82 -7.19 0.47
CA ILE A 149 -2.80 -6.15 0.60
C ILE A 149 -3.49 -4.81 0.32
N MET A 150 -3.56 -3.97 1.36
CA MET A 150 -4.11 -2.63 1.29
C MET A 150 -3.01 -1.66 1.71
N ILE A 151 -2.80 -0.62 0.91
CA ILE A 151 -1.83 0.43 1.21
C ILE A 151 -2.61 1.61 1.81
N ASN A 152 -2.36 1.92 3.07
CA ASN A 152 -2.91 3.09 3.73
C ASN A 152 -2.07 4.33 3.38
N GLY A 153 -2.67 5.22 2.58
CA GLY A 153 -2.11 6.51 2.18
C GLY A 153 -2.41 7.66 3.13
N LEU A 154 -3.32 7.51 4.10
CA LEU A 154 -3.83 8.61 4.93
C LEU A 154 -2.81 9.22 5.92
N GLY A 155 -1.63 8.61 6.08
CA GLY A 155 -0.66 8.90 7.14
C GLY A 155 -1.10 8.50 8.56
N LYS A 156 -2.37 8.76 8.91
CA LYS A 156 -3.12 8.29 10.10
C LYS A 156 -4.58 8.06 9.72
N GLY A 157 -5.23 7.13 10.38
CA GLY A 157 -6.60 6.71 10.11
C GLY A 157 -6.66 5.23 9.79
N THR A 158 -7.88 4.73 9.73
CA THR A 158 -8.21 3.35 9.39
C THR A 158 -8.87 3.32 8.03
N LEU A 159 -8.37 2.51 7.09
CA LEU A 159 -9.06 2.31 5.83
C LEU A 159 -10.35 1.48 6.03
N PRO A 160 -11.48 1.90 5.42
CA PRO A 160 -12.66 1.03 5.37
C PRO A 160 -12.35 -0.21 4.55
N LEU A 161 -12.95 -1.36 4.88
CA LEU A 161 -12.81 -2.55 4.04
C LEU A 161 -13.73 -2.44 2.82
N SER A 162 -13.32 -3.07 1.71
CA SER A 162 -14.13 -3.09 0.49
C SER A 162 -15.39 -3.92 0.68
N SER A 163 -16.50 -3.52 0.06
CA SER A 163 -17.69 -4.38 -0.04
C SER A 163 -17.53 -5.33 -1.22
N SER A 164 -17.52 -6.64 -0.96
CA SER A 164 -17.13 -7.62 -1.97
C SER A 164 -17.99 -8.87 -2.00
N PHE A 165 -18.10 -9.46 -3.19
CA PHE A 165 -18.62 -10.81 -3.44
C PHE A 165 -17.47 -11.76 -3.78
N ALA A 166 -17.50 -12.96 -3.21
CA ALA A 166 -16.61 -14.06 -3.58
C ALA A 166 -17.43 -15.34 -3.72
N MET A 167 -17.07 -16.19 -4.68
CA MET A 167 -17.88 -17.39 -4.98
C MET A 167 -18.00 -18.27 -3.73
N LEU A 168 -16.89 -18.70 -3.13
CA LEU A 168 -16.88 -19.48 -1.88
C LEU A 168 -16.07 -18.75 -0.81
N GLY A 169 -16.47 -17.50 -0.53
CA GLY A 169 -15.72 -16.55 0.30
C GLY A 169 -15.22 -17.14 1.61
N GLN A 170 -13.98 -16.82 1.97
CA GLN A 170 -13.38 -17.22 3.24
C GLN A 170 -14.22 -16.73 4.44
N ARG A 171 -14.18 -17.50 5.52
CA ARG A 171 -15.10 -17.40 6.64
C ARG A 171 -14.61 -16.44 7.71
N TYR A 172 -15.56 -15.74 8.31
CA TYR A 172 -15.31 -14.97 9.50
C TYR A 172 -14.97 -15.90 10.66
N VAL A 173 -13.80 -15.67 11.27
CA VAL A 173 -13.40 -16.31 12.52
C VAL A 173 -12.97 -15.22 13.51
N VAL A 174 -13.48 -15.31 14.73
CA VAL A 174 -13.37 -14.25 15.73
C VAL A 174 -11.91 -13.94 16.12
N ASP A 175 -11.05 -14.96 16.11
CA ASP A 175 -9.63 -14.81 16.43
C ASP A 175 -8.83 -14.11 15.32
N SER A 176 -9.17 -14.30 14.04
CA SER A 176 -8.64 -13.46 12.95
C SER A 176 -9.15 -12.02 13.05
N HIS A 177 -10.38 -11.82 13.52
CA HIS A 177 -10.93 -10.48 13.75
C HIS A 177 -10.18 -9.76 14.88
N VAL A 178 -9.77 -10.47 15.94
CA VAL A 178 -8.84 -9.94 16.96
C VAL A 178 -7.54 -9.48 16.31
N PHE A 179 -6.85 -10.37 15.59
CA PHE A 179 -5.58 -10.03 14.92
C PHE A 179 -5.71 -8.82 13.99
N SER A 180 -6.77 -8.77 13.19
CA SER A 180 -6.99 -7.67 12.24
C SER A 180 -7.13 -6.31 12.93
N ASN A 181 -7.54 -6.24 14.20
CA ASN A 181 -7.78 -4.99 14.93
C ASN A 181 -6.68 -4.59 15.93
N VAL A 182 -5.65 -5.42 16.11
CA VAL A 182 -4.52 -5.13 17.01
C VAL A 182 -3.22 -4.84 16.26
N VAL A 183 -3.28 -4.59 14.96
CA VAL A 183 -2.14 -4.27 14.09
C VAL A 183 -2.25 -2.86 13.50
N TYR A 184 -1.19 -2.42 12.83
CA TYR A 184 -1.15 -1.16 12.09
C TYR A 184 -2.32 -1.03 11.11
N ASP A 185 -2.70 0.22 10.88
CA ASP A 185 -3.96 0.71 10.31
C ASP A 185 -5.18 0.63 11.24
N ARG A 186 -5.16 -0.17 12.34
CA ARG A 186 -6.28 -0.22 13.31
C ARG A 186 -5.95 0.34 14.68
N VAL A 187 -4.80 -0.05 15.23
CA VAL A 187 -4.39 0.40 16.57
C VAL A 187 -4.30 1.92 16.62
N GLN A 188 -5.06 2.53 17.54
CA GLN A 188 -5.13 3.98 17.73
C GLN A 188 -5.44 4.72 16.41
N GLY A 189 -6.27 4.14 15.54
CA GLY A 189 -6.60 4.69 14.23
C GLY A 189 -5.35 4.87 13.35
N GLY A 190 -4.51 3.85 13.25
CA GLY A 190 -3.31 3.86 12.40
C GLY A 190 -2.11 4.64 12.96
N ALA A 191 -2.20 5.20 14.18
CA ALA A 191 -1.10 5.98 14.76
C ALA A 191 0.07 5.11 15.29
N VAL A 192 -0.14 3.82 15.52
CA VAL A 192 0.88 2.90 16.04
C VAL A 192 1.25 1.87 14.98
N LYS A 193 2.53 1.88 14.57
CA LYS A 193 3.09 0.96 13.56
C LYS A 193 3.43 -0.42 14.14
N ARG A 194 2.46 -1.11 14.74
CA ARG A 194 2.59 -2.51 15.18
C ARG A 194 2.29 -3.43 14.00
N MET A 195 3.32 -3.91 13.32
CA MET A 195 3.13 -4.59 12.02
C MET A 195 2.69 -6.05 12.11
N MET A 196 2.97 -6.73 13.23
CA MET A 196 2.69 -8.15 13.43
C MET A 196 1.93 -8.32 14.75
N PRO A 197 0.85 -9.13 14.80
CA PRO A 197 0.18 -9.47 16.04
C PRO A 197 0.94 -10.58 16.78
N ASN A 198 0.61 -10.78 18.05
CA ASN A 198 1.16 -11.82 18.91
C ASN A 198 0.06 -12.84 19.19
N PRO A 199 0.27 -14.17 19.10
CA PRO A 199 -0.73 -15.17 19.47
C PRO A 199 -1.35 -14.98 20.86
N LEU A 200 -0.63 -14.35 21.79
CA LEU A 200 -1.17 -13.98 23.10
C LEU A 200 -2.32 -12.96 23.02
N ASP A 201 -2.43 -12.16 21.95
CA ASP A 201 -3.57 -11.28 21.71
C ASP A 201 -4.87 -12.12 21.57
N VAL A 202 -4.81 -13.23 20.84
CA VAL A 202 -5.92 -14.20 20.72
C VAL A 202 -6.14 -14.93 22.04
N GLY A 203 -5.06 -15.33 22.73
CA GLY A 203 -5.15 -15.93 24.06
C GLY A 203 -5.93 -15.04 25.04
N PHE A 204 -5.65 -13.74 25.05
CA PHE A 204 -6.31 -12.77 25.91
C PHE A 204 -7.73 -12.45 25.44
N ALA A 205 -7.91 -12.04 24.17
CA ALA A 205 -9.16 -11.48 23.69
C ALA A 205 -10.17 -12.54 23.23
N ALA A 206 -9.72 -13.56 22.48
CA ALA A 206 -10.61 -14.58 21.93
C ALA A 206 -10.82 -15.77 22.87
N LEU A 207 -9.75 -16.23 23.54
CA LEU A 207 -9.82 -17.37 24.46
C LEU A 207 -10.12 -16.95 25.91
N GLY A 208 -10.06 -15.65 26.20
CA GLY A 208 -10.44 -15.11 27.50
C GLY A 208 -9.44 -15.39 28.62
N ASN A 209 -8.18 -15.69 28.30
CA ASN A 209 -7.16 -16.02 29.29
C ASN A 209 -6.38 -14.76 29.70
N ASP A 210 -6.64 -14.27 30.91
CA ASP A 210 -6.07 -13.02 31.41
C ASP A 210 -4.54 -13.09 31.62
N GLN A 211 -3.97 -14.30 31.78
CA GLN A 211 -2.52 -14.45 31.88
C GLN A 211 -1.80 -14.15 30.56
N ALA A 212 -2.47 -14.31 29.42
CA ALA A 212 -1.90 -13.91 28.14
C ALA A 212 -1.65 -12.38 28.10
N GLY A 213 -2.55 -11.59 28.71
CA GLY A 213 -2.37 -10.14 28.87
C GLY A 213 -1.16 -9.77 29.73
N LEU A 214 -0.88 -10.52 30.79
CA LEU A 214 0.31 -10.32 31.63
C LEU A 214 1.61 -10.61 30.86
N LEU A 215 1.62 -11.65 30.04
CA LEU A 215 2.79 -12.03 29.23
C LEU A 215 3.07 -11.03 28.10
N LEU A 216 2.07 -10.26 27.67
CA LEU A 216 2.21 -9.19 26.69
C LEU A 216 2.86 -7.91 27.26
N GLY A 217 3.20 -7.86 28.55
CA GLY A 217 3.63 -6.62 29.23
C GLY A 217 4.78 -5.86 28.55
N SER A 218 5.80 -6.55 28.03
CA SER A 218 6.90 -5.90 27.29
C SER A 218 6.42 -5.29 25.97
N GLU A 219 5.57 -6.01 25.25
CA GLU A 219 5.04 -5.57 23.95
C GLU A 219 4.03 -4.42 24.10
N LEU A 220 3.20 -4.44 25.15
CA LEU A 220 2.31 -3.33 25.53
C LEU A 220 3.08 -2.08 25.97
N GLY A 221 4.30 -2.25 26.49
CA GLY A 221 5.22 -1.15 26.77
C GLY A 221 5.84 -0.54 25.50
N GLN A 222 6.06 -1.37 24.47
CA GLN A 222 6.62 -0.94 23.19
C GLN A 222 5.56 -0.31 22.26
N PHE A 223 4.38 -0.90 22.18
CA PHE A 223 3.27 -0.47 21.35
C PHE A 223 2.07 -0.13 22.21
N ARG A 224 1.51 1.07 22.03
CA ARG A 224 0.33 1.52 22.79
C ARG A 224 -0.97 0.98 22.19
N TYR A 225 -1.21 -0.32 22.34
CA TYR A 225 -2.40 -1.01 21.81
C TYR A 225 -3.27 -1.68 22.88
N ALA A 226 -2.97 -1.47 24.17
CA ALA A 226 -3.74 -2.05 25.28
C ALA A 226 -5.25 -1.71 25.22
N PRO A 227 -5.68 -0.46 24.92
CA PRO A 227 -7.11 -0.14 24.79
C PRO A 227 -7.77 -0.91 23.64
N ASP A 228 -7.09 -1.02 22.50
CA ASP A 228 -7.56 -1.72 21.31
C ASP A 228 -7.72 -3.23 21.58
N LEU A 229 -6.72 -3.85 22.24
CA LEU A 229 -6.77 -5.25 22.67
C LEU A 229 -7.90 -5.50 23.68
N HIS A 230 -8.08 -4.60 24.66
CA HIS A 230 -9.17 -4.71 25.63
C HIS A 230 -10.55 -4.55 24.97
N MET A 231 -10.70 -3.62 24.03
CA MET A 231 -11.92 -3.46 23.25
C MET A 231 -12.26 -4.76 22.51
N MET A 232 -11.26 -5.41 21.90
CA MET A 232 -11.48 -6.72 21.28
C MET A 232 -11.95 -7.77 22.28
N ARG A 233 -11.37 -7.86 23.48
CA ARG A 233 -11.87 -8.77 24.53
C ARG A 233 -13.33 -8.50 24.87
N VAL A 234 -13.72 -7.24 25.05
CA VAL A 234 -15.11 -6.84 25.36
C VAL A 234 -16.06 -7.24 24.23
N LEU A 235 -15.70 -6.95 22.98
CA LEU A 235 -16.53 -7.29 21.82
C LEU A 235 -16.70 -8.80 21.64
N VAL A 236 -15.63 -9.57 21.86
CA VAL A 236 -15.68 -11.02 21.76
C VAL A 236 -16.54 -11.62 22.87
N ASP A 237 -16.38 -11.15 24.11
CA ASP A 237 -17.20 -11.60 25.24
C ASP A 237 -18.67 -11.21 25.11
N ALA A 238 -18.98 -10.13 24.38
CA ALA A 238 -20.34 -9.68 24.11
C ALA A 238 -21.09 -10.51 23.06
N HIS A 239 -20.42 -11.42 22.33
CA HIS A 239 -21.10 -12.29 21.39
C HIS A 239 -22.16 -13.17 22.10
N PRO A 240 -23.39 -13.25 21.54
CA PRO A 240 -24.48 -14.01 22.16
C PRO A 240 -24.25 -15.52 22.11
N ALA A 241 -25.00 -16.27 22.91
CA ALA A 241 -24.82 -17.73 23.02
C ALA A 241 -25.08 -18.49 21.70
N ASP A 242 -25.94 -17.98 20.84
CA ASP A 242 -26.22 -18.55 19.52
C ASP A 242 -25.02 -18.42 18.57
N PHE A 243 -24.24 -17.33 18.65
CA PHE A 243 -22.97 -17.20 17.92
C PHE A 243 -22.00 -18.32 18.30
N TRP A 244 -21.80 -18.54 19.60
CA TRP A 244 -20.86 -19.52 20.13
C TRP A 244 -21.26 -20.98 19.85
N SER A 245 -22.55 -21.23 19.65
CA SER A 245 -23.09 -22.55 19.33
C SER A 245 -23.36 -22.77 17.83
N LYS A 246 -23.07 -21.77 16.98
CA LYS A 246 -23.48 -21.76 15.57
C LYS A 246 -22.79 -22.83 14.71
N ASN A 247 -21.50 -23.08 14.93
CA ASN A 247 -20.66 -23.96 14.10
C ASN A 247 -19.61 -24.68 14.96
N LEU A 248 -18.91 -25.67 14.38
CA LEU A 248 -17.92 -26.47 15.11
C LEU A 248 -16.71 -25.64 15.58
N TYR A 249 -16.25 -24.70 14.77
CA TYR A 249 -15.14 -23.80 15.10
C TYR A 249 -15.40 -23.00 16.38
N ASN A 250 -16.54 -22.32 16.45
CA ASN A 250 -16.95 -21.53 17.62
C ASN A 250 -17.14 -22.41 18.85
N ARG A 251 -17.72 -23.62 18.69
CA ARG A 251 -17.87 -24.58 19.79
C ARG A 251 -16.52 -25.05 20.32
N TRP A 252 -15.53 -25.24 19.44
CA TRP A 252 -14.17 -25.57 19.86
C TRP A 252 -13.54 -24.41 20.64
N LEU A 253 -13.67 -23.17 20.16
CA LEU A 253 -13.21 -22.00 20.89
C LEU A 253 -13.86 -21.88 22.28
N VAL A 254 -15.15 -22.20 22.42
CA VAL A 254 -15.82 -22.26 23.73
C VAL A 254 -15.14 -23.28 24.65
N ALA A 255 -14.88 -24.50 24.15
CA ALA A 255 -14.18 -25.52 24.93
C ALA A 255 -12.80 -25.05 25.40
N LEU A 256 -12.06 -24.34 24.53
CA LEU A 256 -10.79 -23.72 24.91
C LEU A 256 -10.99 -22.60 25.94
N ARG A 257 -12.02 -21.77 25.81
CA ARG A 257 -12.33 -20.69 26.78
C ARG A 257 -12.59 -21.21 28.18
N GLU A 258 -13.13 -22.41 28.34
CA GLU A 258 -13.31 -23.05 29.67
C GLU A 258 -12.00 -23.34 30.40
N LEU A 259 -10.86 -23.41 29.69
CA LEU A 259 -9.54 -23.57 30.30
C LEU A 259 -8.95 -22.27 30.86
N SER A 260 -9.63 -21.13 30.66
CA SER A 260 -9.14 -19.83 31.13
C SER A 260 -9.26 -19.72 32.65
N PRO A 261 -8.25 -19.15 33.36
CA PRO A 261 -8.24 -19.08 34.82
C PRO A 261 -9.49 -18.45 35.44
N SER A 262 -10.05 -17.42 34.79
CA SER A 262 -11.28 -16.76 35.26
C SER A 262 -12.51 -17.68 35.28
N ARG A 263 -12.50 -18.77 34.49
CA ARG A 263 -13.55 -19.81 34.48
C ARG A 263 -13.15 -21.03 35.27
N ALA A 264 -11.96 -21.58 35.00
CA ALA A 264 -11.45 -22.78 35.63
C ALA A 264 -11.23 -22.65 37.14
N LEU A 265 -11.03 -21.42 37.64
CA LEU A 265 -10.90 -21.12 39.08
C LEU A 265 -12.15 -20.47 39.68
N ALA A 266 -13.25 -20.37 38.93
CA ALA A 266 -14.52 -19.87 39.47
C ALA A 266 -15.11 -20.84 40.50
N ASP A 267 -14.88 -22.15 40.31
CA ASP A 267 -15.15 -23.20 41.27
C ASP A 267 -13.85 -23.98 41.53
N THR A 268 -13.33 -23.86 42.76
CA THR A 268 -12.06 -24.48 43.15
C THR A 268 -12.24 -25.72 44.02
N GLU A 269 -13.48 -26.13 44.26
CA GLU A 269 -13.78 -27.31 45.06
C GLU A 269 -13.18 -28.57 44.39
N GLY A 270 -12.39 -29.33 45.14
CA GLY A 270 -11.73 -30.54 44.64
C GLY A 270 -10.49 -30.32 43.75
N LEU A 271 -10.11 -29.07 43.41
CA LEU A 271 -8.88 -28.80 42.65
C LEU A 271 -7.62 -28.96 43.53
N PRO A 272 -6.58 -29.66 43.05
CA PRO A 272 -5.30 -29.74 43.76
C PRO A 272 -4.62 -28.37 43.79
N GLU A 273 -3.85 -28.07 44.85
CA GLU A 273 -3.21 -26.75 45.03
C GLU A 273 -2.33 -26.31 43.85
N VAL A 274 -1.63 -27.25 43.20
CA VAL A 274 -0.83 -26.95 42.00
C VAL A 274 -1.69 -26.36 40.86
N ALA A 275 -2.94 -26.79 40.72
CA ALA A 275 -3.85 -26.34 39.67
C ALA A 275 -4.33 -24.89 39.86
N LYS A 276 -4.15 -24.33 41.07
CA LYS A 276 -4.48 -22.94 41.43
C LYS A 276 -3.31 -21.99 41.21
N THR A 277 -2.14 -22.49 40.81
CA THR A 277 -0.92 -21.69 40.64
C THR A 277 -0.87 -20.99 39.28
N GLU A 278 -0.14 -19.88 39.24
CA GLU A 278 0.11 -19.12 38.01
C GLU A 278 0.78 -20.00 36.92
N ALA A 279 1.75 -20.82 37.32
CA ALA A 279 2.47 -21.72 36.43
C ALA A 279 1.55 -22.77 35.78
N TRP A 280 0.56 -23.30 36.52
CA TRP A 280 -0.43 -24.20 35.95
C TRP A 280 -1.34 -23.50 34.96
N GLY A 281 -1.75 -22.26 35.27
CA GLY A 281 -2.46 -21.41 34.32
C GLY A 281 -1.69 -21.21 33.01
N ARG A 282 -0.38 -20.94 33.06
CA ARG A 282 0.44 -20.84 31.83
C ARG A 282 0.50 -22.14 31.05
N ARG A 283 0.53 -23.27 31.74
CA ARG A 283 0.43 -24.60 31.10
C ARG A 283 -0.94 -24.81 30.42
N LEU A 284 -2.02 -24.30 31.01
CA LEU A 284 -3.34 -24.29 30.36
C LEU A 284 -3.39 -23.33 29.17
N LEU A 285 -2.79 -22.14 29.26
CA LEU A 285 -2.63 -21.23 28.12
C LEU A 285 -1.85 -21.87 26.97
N ASN A 286 -0.78 -22.60 27.28
CA ASN A 286 -0.04 -23.36 26.27
C ASN A 286 -0.94 -24.43 25.62
N THR A 287 -1.76 -25.13 26.41
CA THR A 287 -2.74 -26.10 25.88
C THR A 287 -3.78 -25.43 24.98
N GLN A 288 -4.31 -24.28 25.40
CA GLN A 288 -5.24 -23.46 24.62
C GLN A 288 -4.63 -23.05 23.27
N LEU A 289 -3.42 -22.49 23.28
CA LEU A 289 -2.76 -22.03 22.06
C LEU A 289 -2.30 -23.16 21.15
N ALA A 290 -1.88 -24.30 21.70
CA ALA A 290 -1.54 -25.49 20.93
C ALA A 290 -2.78 -26.02 20.18
N SER A 291 -3.90 -26.17 20.89
CA SER A 291 -5.15 -26.63 20.27
C SER A 291 -5.75 -25.60 19.31
N TRP A 292 -5.61 -24.30 19.60
CA TRP A 292 -5.96 -23.24 18.65
C TRP A 292 -5.11 -23.32 17.38
N ALA A 293 -3.81 -23.61 17.48
CA ALA A 293 -2.95 -23.79 16.31
C ALA A 293 -3.39 -24.99 15.44
N GLU A 294 -3.80 -26.10 16.05
CA GLU A 294 -4.39 -27.26 15.36
C GLU A 294 -5.71 -26.87 14.66
N LEU A 295 -6.61 -26.17 15.36
CA LEU A 295 -7.86 -25.66 14.78
C LEU A 295 -7.58 -24.77 13.55
N ARG A 296 -6.58 -23.88 13.65
CA ARG A 296 -6.16 -23.00 12.55
C ARG A 296 -5.53 -23.78 11.40
N HIS A 297 -4.79 -24.84 11.68
CA HIS A 297 -4.26 -25.75 10.67
C HIS A 297 -5.39 -26.46 9.91
N ASP A 298 -6.36 -27.03 10.61
CA ASP A 298 -7.42 -27.84 9.98
C ASP A 298 -8.40 -26.98 9.16
N THR A 299 -8.52 -25.71 9.50
CA THR A 299 -9.43 -24.76 8.83
C THR A 299 -8.73 -23.74 7.95
N LEU A 300 -7.41 -23.87 7.74
CA LEU A 300 -6.56 -22.84 7.14
C LEU A 300 -7.00 -22.39 5.74
N LEU A 301 -7.64 -23.29 4.98
CA LEU A 301 -8.15 -23.04 3.63
C LEU A 301 -9.39 -22.13 3.65
N TYR A 302 -10.21 -22.25 4.69
CA TYR A 302 -11.52 -21.61 4.78
C TYR A 302 -11.52 -20.38 5.69
N ALA A 303 -10.77 -20.42 6.80
CA ALA A 303 -10.69 -19.31 7.73
C ALA A 303 -10.02 -18.11 7.06
N LYS A 304 -10.67 -16.95 7.11
CA LYS A 304 -10.11 -15.73 6.52
C LYS A 304 -8.86 -15.30 7.29
N GLN A 305 -7.75 -15.18 6.58
CA GLN A 305 -6.49 -14.73 7.17
C GLN A 305 -6.50 -13.21 7.28
N SER A 306 -6.15 -12.69 8.47
CA SER A 306 -5.97 -11.27 8.72
C SER A 306 -4.62 -10.77 8.20
N TYR A 307 -4.61 -9.63 7.54
CA TYR A 307 -3.44 -8.90 7.07
C TYR A 307 -3.30 -7.56 7.80
N THR A 308 -2.06 -7.10 7.90
CA THR A 308 -1.73 -5.73 8.29
C THR A 308 -1.68 -4.85 7.05
N GLY A 309 -2.20 -3.63 7.13
CA GLY A 309 -2.07 -2.65 6.05
C GLY A 309 -0.60 -2.28 5.80
N GLY A 310 -0.25 -1.97 4.56
CA GLY A 310 1.03 -1.34 4.22
C GLY A 310 0.97 0.16 4.48
N ALA A 311 2.03 0.75 5.01
CA ALA A 311 2.18 2.20 5.05
C ALA A 311 2.82 2.68 3.75
N THR A 312 2.34 3.77 3.16
CA THR A 312 3.08 4.51 2.13
C THR A 312 3.52 5.87 2.65
N CYS A 313 4.47 6.48 1.96
CA CYS A 313 4.74 7.90 2.11
C CYS A 313 3.81 8.68 1.19
N GLU A 314 3.34 9.82 1.68
CA GLU A 314 2.74 10.88 0.88
C GLU A 314 3.44 12.19 1.23
N PHE A 315 3.43 13.13 0.30
CA PHE A 315 3.77 14.52 0.55
C PHE A 315 2.47 15.22 0.99
N PRO A 316 2.30 15.52 2.30
CA PRO A 316 1.07 16.12 2.81
C PRO A 316 0.88 17.57 2.32
N ASP A 317 1.95 18.15 1.78
CA ASP A 317 2.01 19.50 1.23
C ASP A 317 3.21 19.59 0.28
N ALA A 318 3.24 20.63 -0.56
CA ALA A 318 4.31 20.84 -1.53
C ALA A 318 4.73 22.30 -1.60
N TYR A 319 5.98 22.50 -2.02
CA TYR A 319 6.54 23.81 -2.34
C TYR A 319 7.40 23.67 -3.59
N VAL A 320 7.19 24.54 -4.57
CA VAL A 320 8.05 24.66 -5.74
C VAL A 320 8.79 26.01 -5.69
N ASP A 321 9.88 26.13 -6.45
CA ASP A 321 10.57 27.42 -6.51
C ASP A 321 9.63 28.48 -7.13
N PRO A 322 9.44 29.66 -6.52
CA PRO A 322 8.35 30.58 -6.84
C PRO A 322 8.69 31.46 -8.05
N TYR A 323 9.09 30.84 -9.17
CA TYR A 323 9.49 31.50 -10.41
C TYR A 323 8.58 31.10 -11.59
N PRO A 324 7.30 31.54 -11.65
CA PRO A 324 6.39 31.17 -12.74
C PRO A 324 6.92 31.48 -14.14
N ALA A 325 7.63 32.59 -14.28
CA ALA A 325 8.22 32.99 -15.56
C ALA A 325 9.30 32.02 -16.05
N PHE A 326 10.03 31.36 -15.14
CA PHE A 326 10.99 30.33 -15.51
C PHE A 326 10.27 29.12 -16.10
N TYR A 327 9.27 28.59 -15.39
CA TYR A 327 8.47 27.45 -15.85
C TYR A 327 7.78 27.71 -17.19
N ALA A 328 7.24 28.92 -17.39
CA ALA A 328 6.67 29.33 -18.67
C ALA A 328 7.69 29.26 -19.82
N ARG A 329 8.95 29.67 -19.58
CA ARG A 329 10.01 29.58 -20.60
C ARG A 329 10.45 28.14 -20.87
N ILE A 330 10.39 27.25 -19.86
CA ILE A 330 10.64 25.82 -20.08
C ILE A 330 9.52 25.18 -20.90
N ALA A 331 8.26 25.55 -20.64
CA ALA A 331 7.13 25.10 -21.46
C ALA A 331 7.26 25.59 -22.92
N GLU A 332 7.61 26.86 -23.14
CA GLU A 332 7.88 27.40 -24.48
C GLU A 332 9.06 26.68 -25.17
N LEU A 333 10.14 26.37 -24.43
CA LEU A 333 11.26 25.59 -24.94
C LEU A 333 10.79 24.21 -25.41
N ALA A 334 9.91 23.56 -24.65
CA ALA A 334 9.37 22.26 -24.99
C ALA A 334 8.49 22.31 -26.25
N GLU A 335 7.61 23.31 -26.37
CA GLU A 335 6.82 23.53 -27.59
C GLU A 335 7.71 23.77 -28.82
N HIS A 336 8.77 24.57 -28.65
CA HIS A 336 9.71 24.83 -29.73
C HIS A 336 10.51 23.59 -30.10
N GLY A 337 10.95 22.80 -29.11
CA GLY A 337 11.61 21.53 -29.29
C GLY A 337 10.79 20.56 -30.15
N SER A 338 9.50 20.39 -29.84
CA SER A 338 8.59 19.58 -30.66
C SER A 338 8.55 20.05 -32.12
N LYS A 339 8.43 21.37 -32.36
CA LYS A 339 8.42 21.94 -33.72
C LYS A 339 9.74 21.74 -34.47
N VAL A 340 10.88 21.82 -33.78
CA VAL A 340 12.19 21.54 -34.38
C VAL A 340 12.26 20.08 -34.80
N VAL A 341 11.83 19.16 -33.95
CA VAL A 341 11.86 17.70 -34.22
C VAL A 341 11.03 17.34 -35.45
N GLU A 342 9.88 17.97 -35.66
CA GLU A 342 9.05 17.79 -36.87
C GLU A 342 9.80 18.14 -38.18
N THR A 343 10.86 18.96 -38.11
CA THR A 343 11.65 19.36 -39.28
C THR A 343 12.87 18.46 -39.53
N LEU A 344 13.20 17.56 -38.60
CA LEU A 344 14.35 16.67 -38.71
C LEU A 344 13.99 15.40 -39.49
N ASP A 345 14.91 14.93 -40.34
CA ASP A 345 14.80 13.60 -40.94
C ASP A 345 15.30 12.54 -39.94
N LEU A 346 14.36 11.86 -39.29
CA LEU A 346 14.62 10.80 -38.32
C LEU A 346 14.32 9.41 -38.89
N SER A 347 14.14 9.28 -40.20
CA SER A 347 13.74 8.03 -40.86
C SER A 347 14.72 6.88 -40.63
N SER A 348 16.01 7.17 -40.39
CA SER A 348 17.02 6.17 -40.04
C SER A 348 16.92 5.66 -38.60
N ALA A 349 16.12 6.29 -37.75
CA ALA A 349 15.91 5.94 -36.34
C ALA A 349 14.44 6.15 -35.92
N PRO A 350 13.50 5.30 -36.38
CA PRO A 350 12.06 5.49 -36.14
C PRO A 350 11.65 5.57 -34.67
N TRP A 351 12.44 4.99 -33.75
CA TRP A 351 12.18 5.09 -32.32
C TRP A 351 12.33 6.54 -31.79
N LEU A 352 13.20 7.36 -32.41
CA LEU A 352 13.36 8.78 -32.07
C LEU A 352 12.14 9.60 -32.53
N GLU A 353 11.50 9.23 -33.64
CA GLU A 353 10.27 9.88 -34.12
C GLU A 353 9.14 9.81 -33.11
N GLU A 354 9.11 8.78 -32.26
CA GLU A 354 8.12 8.65 -31.18
C GLU A 354 8.66 9.21 -29.84
N ALA A 355 9.90 8.87 -29.47
CA ALA A 355 10.44 9.19 -28.16
C ALA A 355 10.67 10.69 -27.93
N VAL A 356 11.17 11.42 -28.94
CA VAL A 356 11.53 12.83 -28.79
C VAL A 356 10.30 13.74 -28.68
N PRO A 357 9.26 13.61 -29.52
CA PRO A 357 8.03 14.38 -29.31
C PRO A 357 7.36 14.04 -27.97
N ALA A 358 7.34 12.76 -27.57
CA ALA A 358 6.77 12.36 -26.28
C ALA A 358 7.53 12.99 -25.10
N TYR A 359 8.86 13.10 -25.18
CA TYR A 359 9.68 13.81 -24.19
C TYR A 359 9.28 15.29 -24.08
N PHE A 360 9.18 16.00 -25.20
CA PHE A 360 8.83 17.41 -25.18
C PHE A 360 7.40 17.66 -24.70
N THR A 361 6.43 16.81 -25.06
CA THR A 361 5.08 16.88 -24.49
C THR A 361 5.10 16.73 -22.97
N ARG A 362 5.85 15.75 -22.44
CA ARG A 362 5.99 15.57 -20.98
C ARG A 362 6.65 16.76 -20.30
N LEU A 363 7.73 17.29 -20.89
CA LEU A 363 8.44 18.47 -20.36
C LEU A 363 7.50 19.69 -20.31
N HIS A 364 6.72 19.91 -21.36
CA HIS A 364 5.71 20.97 -21.42
C HIS A 364 4.67 20.85 -20.30
N ASP A 365 4.07 19.67 -20.13
CA ASP A 365 2.98 19.46 -19.17
C ASP A 365 3.48 19.59 -17.72
N VAL A 366 4.65 19.04 -17.42
CA VAL A 366 5.32 19.16 -16.11
C VAL A 366 5.65 20.62 -15.82
N ALA A 367 6.28 21.33 -16.76
CA ALA A 367 6.64 22.74 -16.57
C ALA A 367 5.39 23.61 -16.38
N THR A 368 4.33 23.38 -17.14
CA THR A 368 3.06 24.11 -17.01
C THR A 368 2.47 23.92 -15.61
N THR A 369 2.37 22.68 -15.14
CA THR A 369 1.83 22.36 -13.80
C THR A 369 2.67 23.01 -12.68
N LEU A 370 4.01 22.91 -12.75
CA LEU A 370 4.90 23.56 -11.78
C LEU A 370 4.77 25.10 -11.83
N GLY A 371 4.55 25.68 -13.02
CA GLY A 371 4.31 27.12 -13.20
C GLY A 371 3.00 27.60 -12.58
N GLU A 372 1.93 26.80 -12.68
CA GLU A 372 0.65 27.04 -12.01
C GLU A 372 0.80 26.99 -10.49
N MET A 373 1.50 25.98 -9.96
CA MET A 373 1.83 25.87 -8.53
C MET A 373 2.61 27.10 -8.04
N ALA A 374 3.68 27.49 -8.74
CA ALA A 374 4.49 28.66 -8.38
C ALA A 374 3.67 29.96 -8.44
N THR A 375 2.70 30.05 -9.35
CA THR A 375 1.80 31.21 -9.45
C THR A 375 0.87 31.28 -8.23
N ASN A 376 0.30 30.14 -7.84
CA ASN A 376 -0.54 30.04 -6.65
C ASN A 376 0.22 30.38 -5.38
N GLU A 377 1.43 29.84 -5.21
CA GLU A 377 2.28 30.12 -4.05
C GLU A 377 2.61 31.61 -3.94
N ARG A 378 2.96 32.29 -5.05
CA ARG A 378 3.18 33.75 -5.05
C ARG A 378 1.93 34.56 -4.76
N ALA A 379 0.76 34.05 -5.15
CA ALA A 379 -0.52 34.69 -4.88
C ALA A 379 -1.06 34.38 -3.47
N GLY A 380 -0.39 33.52 -2.71
CA GLY A 380 -0.88 33.03 -1.41
C GLY A 380 -2.13 32.15 -1.53
N LEU A 381 -2.34 31.54 -2.70
CA LEU A 381 -3.44 30.63 -2.98
C LEU A 381 -3.02 29.18 -2.65
N PRO A 382 -3.91 28.37 -2.05
CA PRO A 382 -3.62 26.97 -1.76
C PRO A 382 -3.43 26.16 -3.04
N LEU A 383 -2.57 25.16 -2.95
CA LEU A 383 -2.46 24.12 -3.98
C LEU A 383 -3.75 23.30 -4.02
N THR A 384 -4.17 22.92 -5.23
CA THR A 384 -5.36 22.07 -5.43
C THR A 384 -5.01 20.60 -5.13
N GLN A 385 -6.03 19.76 -4.99
CA GLN A 385 -5.81 18.31 -4.86
C GLN A 385 -5.06 17.76 -6.08
N GLU A 386 -5.35 18.25 -7.29
CA GLU A 386 -4.64 17.86 -8.51
C GLU A 386 -3.14 18.19 -8.46
N HIS A 387 -2.76 19.33 -7.87
CA HIS A 387 -1.34 19.67 -7.64
C HIS A 387 -0.68 18.72 -6.63
N LEU A 388 -1.37 18.37 -5.55
CA LEU A 388 -0.85 17.43 -4.55
C LEU A 388 -0.72 16.02 -5.13
N ASP A 389 -1.69 15.57 -5.92
CA ASP A 389 -1.65 14.28 -6.64
C ASP A 389 -0.53 14.26 -7.68
N PHE A 390 -0.24 15.39 -8.32
CA PHE A 390 0.91 15.56 -9.20
C PHE A 390 2.23 15.43 -8.43
N ILE A 391 2.42 16.12 -7.30
CA ILE A 391 3.65 16.03 -6.50
C ILE A 391 3.84 14.65 -5.86
N ASN A 392 2.77 13.99 -5.44
CA ASN A 392 2.80 12.59 -4.97
C ASN A 392 3.24 11.59 -6.04
N ARG A 393 3.30 12.01 -7.31
CA ARG A 393 3.86 11.25 -8.43
C ARG A 393 5.23 11.76 -8.90
N ALA A 394 5.86 12.70 -8.19
CA ALA A 394 7.16 13.25 -8.57
C ALA A 394 8.24 12.17 -8.62
N VAL A 395 8.41 11.47 -7.51
CA VAL A 395 9.33 10.35 -7.39
C VAL A 395 8.67 9.26 -6.57
N LYS A 396 8.54 8.08 -7.15
CA LYS A 396 8.22 6.84 -6.45
C LYS A 396 9.47 5.99 -6.43
N ILE A 397 10.15 5.99 -5.28
CA ILE A 397 11.27 5.07 -5.05
C ILE A 397 10.65 3.72 -4.70
N GLN A 398 10.73 2.75 -5.62
CA GLN A 398 10.35 1.37 -5.29
C GLN A 398 11.34 0.84 -4.23
N MET A 399 10.87 0.73 -2.99
CA MET A 399 11.60 0.04 -1.93
C MET A 399 11.26 -1.45 -1.98
N GLY A 400 12.04 -2.24 -2.73
CA GLY A 400 11.89 -3.69 -2.82
C GLY A 400 13.15 -4.39 -3.31
N CYS A 401 13.50 -5.53 -2.72
CA CYS A 401 14.56 -6.40 -3.26
C CYS A 401 14.06 -7.06 -4.56
N GLY A 402 14.70 -6.76 -5.70
CA GLY A 402 14.61 -7.56 -6.92
C GLY A 402 13.96 -6.90 -8.15
N SER A 403 13.52 -5.64 -8.07
CA SER A 403 13.20 -4.82 -9.25
C SER A 403 14.47 -4.11 -9.76
N PRO A 404 14.59 -3.78 -11.06
CA PRO A 404 15.71 -2.96 -11.54
C PRO A 404 15.80 -1.67 -10.72
N GLU A 405 17.01 -1.27 -10.33
CA GLU A 405 17.28 0.01 -9.69
C GLU A 405 16.67 1.14 -10.54
N GLY A 406 15.69 1.86 -10.00
CA GLY A 406 14.98 2.89 -10.75
C GLY A 406 14.03 3.71 -9.88
N ALA A 407 13.84 4.95 -10.29
CA ALA A 407 12.79 5.83 -9.78
C ALA A 407 11.63 5.81 -10.78
N GLU A 408 10.41 5.62 -10.30
CA GLU A 408 9.20 5.88 -11.09
C GLU A 408 8.69 7.30 -10.82
N GLY A 409 7.75 7.77 -11.63
CA GLY A 409 7.14 9.09 -11.48
C GLY A 409 7.57 10.07 -12.56
N TRP A 410 6.88 11.22 -12.60
CA TRP A 410 7.06 12.18 -13.70
C TRP A 410 8.47 12.75 -13.77
N TYR A 411 9.22 12.80 -12.66
CA TYR A 411 10.62 13.27 -12.68
C TYR A 411 11.51 12.33 -13.48
N ALA A 412 11.34 11.02 -13.33
CA ALA A 412 12.13 10.04 -14.08
C ALA A 412 11.77 10.05 -15.58
N GLU A 413 10.53 10.42 -15.91
CA GLU A 413 10.06 10.59 -17.30
C GLU A 413 10.61 11.86 -17.99
N LEU A 414 11.30 12.74 -17.25
CA LEU A 414 12.09 13.85 -17.79
C LEU A 414 13.49 13.42 -18.26
N PHE A 415 13.79 12.12 -18.25
CA PHE A 415 14.98 11.54 -18.86
C PHE A 415 14.59 10.80 -20.14
N PHE A 416 15.42 10.87 -21.19
CA PHE A 416 15.20 10.10 -22.41
C PHE A 416 15.20 8.58 -22.14
N ASN A 417 16.07 8.14 -21.23
CA ASN A 417 16.08 6.81 -20.66
C ASN A 417 15.72 6.89 -19.18
N VAL A 418 14.54 6.40 -18.82
CA VAL A 418 13.99 6.45 -17.46
C VAL A 418 14.92 5.81 -16.40
N ILE A 419 15.71 4.81 -16.81
CA ILE A 419 16.66 4.12 -15.92
C ILE A 419 17.84 5.03 -15.55
N GLU A 420 18.20 5.99 -16.41
CA GLU A 420 19.29 6.93 -16.13
C GLU A 420 18.92 7.95 -15.04
N GLY A 421 17.63 8.11 -14.71
CA GLY A 421 17.16 9.05 -13.67
C GLY A 421 17.70 8.77 -12.26
N VAL A 422 18.30 7.60 -12.02
CA VAL A 422 18.98 7.24 -10.75
C VAL A 422 20.51 7.18 -10.87
N THR A 423 21.06 7.46 -12.06
CA THR A 423 22.51 7.44 -12.30
C THR A 423 23.13 8.74 -11.80
N GLN A 424 24.27 8.63 -11.11
CA GLN A 424 25.08 9.79 -10.72
C GLN A 424 25.93 10.24 -11.91
N ASP A 425 25.51 11.32 -12.57
CA ASP A 425 26.14 11.83 -13.79
C ASP A 425 26.50 13.33 -13.68
N PRO A 426 27.51 13.70 -12.88
CA PRO A 426 27.97 15.08 -12.79
C PRO A 426 28.74 15.46 -14.06
N THR A 427 28.36 16.59 -14.66
CA THR A 427 28.91 17.07 -15.92
C THR A 427 29.93 18.20 -15.71
N ILE A 428 30.89 18.32 -16.62
CA ILE A 428 31.85 19.42 -16.70
C ILE A 428 32.01 19.89 -18.15
N ALA A 429 32.13 21.19 -18.35
CA ALA A 429 32.39 21.76 -19.66
C ALA A 429 33.45 22.86 -19.57
N ASP A 430 34.37 22.89 -20.54
CA ASP A 430 35.24 24.04 -20.75
C ASP A 430 34.45 25.17 -21.41
N VAL A 431 34.53 26.37 -20.83
CA VAL A 431 33.76 27.53 -21.30
C VAL A 431 34.63 28.71 -21.71
N HIS A 432 35.91 28.70 -21.33
CA HIS A 432 36.85 29.74 -21.71
C HIS A 432 38.29 29.24 -21.69
N THR A 433 39.12 29.73 -22.62
CA THR A 433 40.56 29.49 -22.65
C THR A 433 41.29 30.83 -22.59
N GLN A 434 42.22 30.96 -21.64
CA GLN A 434 43.18 32.06 -21.50
C GLN A 434 44.55 31.58 -22.01
N PRO A 435 44.93 31.90 -23.26
CA PRO A 435 46.20 31.42 -23.84
C PRO A 435 47.41 32.06 -23.15
N THR A 436 47.32 33.35 -22.81
CA THR A 436 48.42 34.14 -22.23
C THR A 436 48.02 34.90 -20.97
N ASP A 437 49.00 35.27 -20.15
CA ASP A 437 48.85 36.26 -19.09
C ASP A 437 48.79 37.70 -19.64
N GLU A 438 48.70 38.68 -18.74
CA GLU A 438 48.57 40.11 -19.06
C GLU A 438 49.80 40.70 -19.78
N VAL A 439 50.96 40.02 -19.71
CA VAL A 439 52.20 40.44 -20.38
C VAL A 439 52.52 39.61 -21.63
N GLY A 440 51.62 38.69 -22.01
CA GLY A 440 51.71 37.88 -23.22
C GLY A 440 52.45 36.55 -23.05
N SER A 441 52.81 36.15 -21.83
CA SER A 441 53.43 34.84 -21.58
C SER A 441 52.38 33.73 -21.72
N PRO A 442 52.67 32.63 -22.42
CA PRO A 442 51.75 31.50 -22.48
C PRO A 442 51.46 30.91 -21.10
N VAL A 443 50.19 30.80 -20.73
CA VAL A 443 49.71 30.14 -19.50
C VAL A 443 48.74 28.98 -19.80
N GLY A 444 48.05 29.03 -20.94
CA GLY A 444 47.15 27.95 -21.37
C GLY A 444 46.05 27.61 -20.37
N ARG A 445 45.53 28.58 -19.61
CA ARG A 445 44.51 28.31 -18.60
C ARG A 445 43.17 27.99 -19.25
N VAL A 446 42.43 27.01 -18.73
CA VAL A 446 41.10 26.65 -19.21
C VAL A 446 40.11 26.70 -18.04
N LEU A 447 39.09 27.55 -18.16
CA LEU A 447 37.98 27.63 -17.22
C LEU A 447 36.95 26.57 -17.56
N HIS A 448 36.64 25.74 -16.57
CA HIS A 448 35.59 24.76 -16.60
C HIS A 448 34.49 25.14 -15.61
N VAL A 449 33.25 24.86 -15.99
CA VAL A 449 32.08 24.91 -15.10
C VAL A 449 31.46 23.53 -15.05
N GLY A 450 31.03 23.10 -13.87
CA GLY A 450 30.51 21.75 -13.69
C GLY A 450 29.41 21.66 -12.66
N THR A 451 28.63 20.60 -12.79
CA THR A 451 27.64 20.17 -11.80
C THR A 451 28.24 19.12 -10.88
N GLY A 452 27.61 18.87 -9.74
CA GLY A 452 27.97 17.74 -8.89
C GLY A 452 26.72 17.02 -8.39
N LEU A 453 26.86 16.29 -7.28
CA LEU A 453 25.73 15.62 -6.65
C LEU A 453 24.68 16.64 -6.17
N PRO A 454 23.37 16.33 -6.29
CA PRO A 454 22.31 17.18 -5.76
C PRO A 454 22.44 17.34 -4.25
N ARG A 455 22.06 18.51 -3.74
CA ARG A 455 22.14 18.85 -2.31
C ARG A 455 20.76 18.83 -1.70
N LEU A 456 20.68 18.37 -0.46
CA LEU A 456 19.47 18.55 0.32
C LEU A 456 19.33 20.02 0.71
N MET A 457 18.22 20.64 0.37
CA MET A 457 17.85 21.99 0.77
C MET A 457 16.70 21.92 1.76
N VAL A 458 16.82 22.66 2.86
CA VAL A 458 15.72 22.88 3.81
C VAL A 458 15.34 24.35 3.71
N VAL A 459 14.06 24.61 3.41
CA VAL A 459 13.53 25.96 3.30
C VAL A 459 12.33 26.12 4.21
N THR A 460 12.27 27.22 4.95
CA THR A 460 11.03 27.63 5.60
C THR A 460 10.32 28.59 4.68
N ALA A 461 9.17 28.17 4.18
CA ALA A 461 8.32 28.98 3.32
C ALA A 461 6.94 29.12 3.97
N ASP A 462 6.21 30.14 3.54
CA ASP A 462 4.87 30.43 4.05
C ASP A 462 3.83 30.35 2.92
N PRO A 463 3.61 29.16 2.31
CA PRO A 463 2.53 29.00 1.36
C PRO A 463 1.21 29.12 2.13
N CYS A 464 0.43 30.14 1.79
CA CYS A 464 -0.91 30.39 2.36
C CYS A 464 -0.95 30.86 3.83
N GLY A 465 0.10 31.52 4.33
CA GLY A 465 0.07 32.24 5.62
C GLY A 465 0.27 31.37 6.87
N THR A 466 0.65 30.10 6.72
CA THR A 466 1.28 29.31 7.80
C THR A 466 2.71 28.89 7.43
N PRO A 467 3.74 29.36 8.14
CA PRO A 467 5.12 28.93 7.93
C PRO A 467 5.29 27.42 8.10
N ARG A 468 5.92 26.79 7.10
CA ARG A 468 6.22 25.35 7.04
C ARG A 468 7.66 25.15 6.60
N ALA A 469 8.26 24.04 7.03
CA ALA A 469 9.58 23.64 6.57
C ALA A 469 9.43 22.58 5.46
N PHE A 470 10.04 22.85 4.31
CA PHE A 470 10.10 21.95 3.17
C PHE A 470 11.52 21.44 3.01
N VAL A 471 11.64 20.19 2.56
CA VAL A 471 12.90 19.54 2.27
C VAL A 471 12.88 19.07 0.84
N GLY A 472 13.83 19.53 0.03
CA GLY A 472 13.93 19.22 -1.39
C GLY A 472 15.38 19.09 -1.85
N LEU A 473 15.57 18.91 -3.16
CA LEU A 473 16.89 18.86 -3.77
C LEU A 473 17.19 20.17 -4.49
N ALA A 474 18.43 20.65 -4.38
CA ALA A 474 18.96 21.76 -5.15
C ALA A 474 20.19 21.32 -5.95
N SER A 475 20.34 21.84 -7.16
CA SER A 475 21.52 21.61 -7.99
C SER A 475 22.79 22.14 -7.30
N SER A 476 23.94 21.53 -7.61
CA SER A 476 25.24 22.00 -7.17
C SER A 476 26.08 22.48 -8.35
N TYR A 477 26.85 23.55 -8.14
CA TYR A 477 27.65 24.22 -9.17
C TYR A 477 29.09 24.39 -8.69
N PHE A 478 30.04 24.18 -9.61
CA PHE A 478 31.47 24.21 -9.36
C PHE A 478 32.22 24.88 -10.51
N GLU A 479 33.37 25.47 -10.19
CA GLU A 479 34.29 26.09 -11.15
C GLU A 479 35.68 25.49 -10.98
N LYS A 480 36.36 25.21 -12.08
CA LYS A 480 37.72 24.67 -12.08
C LYS A 480 38.56 25.31 -13.16
N ILE A 481 39.73 25.79 -12.79
CA ILE A 481 40.75 26.23 -13.75
C ILE A 481 41.83 25.15 -13.83
N THR A 482 42.15 24.73 -15.05
CA THR A 482 43.32 23.91 -15.37
C THR A 482 44.34 24.77 -16.13
N GLU A 483 45.56 24.29 -16.25
CA GLU A 483 46.66 24.95 -16.98
C GLU A 483 47.09 24.09 -18.18
N ASP A 484 48.05 24.57 -18.97
CA ASP A 484 48.64 23.83 -20.11
C ASP A 484 47.63 23.32 -21.14
N PHE A 485 46.54 24.06 -21.35
CA PHE A 485 45.43 23.73 -22.24
C PHE A 485 44.73 22.40 -21.90
N ALA A 486 44.89 21.90 -20.67
CA ALA A 486 44.25 20.66 -20.23
C ALA A 486 42.73 20.82 -20.16
N ARG A 487 41.99 19.95 -20.85
CA ARG A 487 40.52 19.91 -20.84
C ARG A 487 40.07 18.66 -20.10
N MET A 488 39.15 18.84 -19.15
CA MET A 488 38.62 17.74 -18.36
C MET A 488 37.47 17.05 -19.10
N THR A 489 37.38 15.73 -18.97
CA THR A 489 36.18 14.98 -19.36
C THR A 489 35.22 14.78 -18.17
N ASP A 490 33.98 14.40 -18.47
CA ASP A 490 32.98 14.05 -17.45
C ASP A 490 33.47 12.89 -16.57
N GLU A 491 34.16 11.90 -17.12
CA GLU A 491 34.71 10.76 -16.36
C GLU A 491 35.79 11.19 -15.36
N GLU A 492 36.68 12.09 -15.78
CA GLU A 492 37.72 12.65 -14.91
C GLU A 492 37.10 13.49 -13.78
N TRP A 493 36.08 14.28 -14.11
CA TRP A 493 35.35 15.11 -13.15
C TRP A 493 34.54 14.27 -12.16
N ALA A 494 33.73 13.33 -12.64
CA ALA A 494 32.98 12.40 -11.81
C ALA A 494 33.91 11.56 -10.91
N GLY A 495 35.05 11.11 -11.45
CA GLY A 495 36.09 10.43 -10.69
C GLY A 495 36.62 11.31 -9.54
N SER A 496 36.87 12.59 -9.81
CA SER A 496 37.35 13.53 -8.79
C SER A 496 36.34 13.79 -7.68
N ILE A 497 35.05 13.93 -8.01
CA ILE A 497 33.96 14.16 -7.04
C ILE A 497 33.79 12.97 -6.09
N ARG A 498 33.94 11.74 -6.60
CA ARG A 498 33.78 10.51 -5.79
C ARG A 498 34.87 10.35 -4.73
N VAL A 499 36.09 10.81 -5.02
CA VAL A 499 37.25 10.68 -4.12
C VAL A 499 37.33 11.85 -3.15
N THR A 500 37.06 13.06 -3.63
CA THR A 500 37.13 14.29 -2.85
C THR A 500 35.94 15.19 -3.15
N ARG A 501 35.27 15.70 -2.11
CA ARG A 501 34.21 16.69 -2.28
C ARG A 501 34.86 18.00 -2.79
N PRO A 502 34.53 18.48 -4.01
CA PRO A 502 35.13 19.69 -4.53
C PRO A 502 34.81 20.91 -3.66
N ASP A 503 35.65 21.94 -3.73
CA ASP A 503 35.40 23.19 -3.03
C ASP A 503 34.21 23.94 -3.62
N ASP A 504 33.37 24.45 -2.74
CA ASP A 504 32.28 25.34 -3.10
C ASP A 504 32.86 26.67 -3.60
N VAL A 505 32.23 27.20 -4.64
CA VAL A 505 32.43 28.58 -5.08
C VAL A 505 32.26 29.52 -3.89
N ALA A 506 33.10 30.56 -3.84
CA ALA A 506 33.23 31.40 -2.64
C ALA A 506 31.89 32.01 -2.17
N TRP A 507 30.99 32.30 -3.12
CA TRP A 507 29.67 32.90 -2.90
C TRP A 507 28.60 31.92 -2.41
N MET A 508 28.90 30.62 -2.29
CA MET A 508 28.00 29.61 -1.70
C MET A 508 28.43 29.17 -0.29
N LYS A 509 29.61 29.60 0.19
CA LYS A 509 30.24 29.04 1.39
C LYS A 509 29.44 29.27 2.68
N ASP A 510 28.65 30.33 2.76
CA ASP A 510 27.79 30.68 3.89
C ASP A 510 26.41 29.99 3.85
N LEU A 511 25.98 29.51 2.69
CA LEU A 511 24.70 28.82 2.49
C LEU A 511 24.80 27.30 2.58
N VAL A 512 25.99 26.74 2.40
CA VAL A 512 26.21 25.29 2.32
C VAL A 512 26.78 24.76 3.64
N SER A 513 25.99 23.96 4.34
CA SER A 513 26.48 23.16 5.47
C SER A 513 27.16 21.90 4.94
N ARG A 514 28.43 21.69 5.30
CA ARG A 514 29.22 20.53 4.86
C ARG A 514 29.14 19.35 5.80
#